data_AF-A0A966V4I4-F1
#
_entry.id   AF-A0A966V4I4-F1
#
_cell.length_a   1.000
_cell.length_b   1.000
_cell.length_c   1.000
_cell.angle_alpha   90.00
_cell.angle_beta   90.00
_cell.angle_gamma   90.00
#
_symmetry.space_group_name_H-M   'P 1'
#
loop_
_entity.id
_entity.type
_entity.pdbx_description
1 polymer ?
#
loop_
_entity_poly.entity_id
_entity_poly.type
_entity_poly.pdbx_seq_one_letter_code
_entity_poly.pdbx_strand_id
1 'polypeptide(L)' 'MSQDILDVDLLAFERGSSTQRQAVVDGVMRSLATGFVYTSHDLSEDMLDTTYAMLFEFFNKPVEE' A
#
# COMPACT_ATOMS: atom_id res chain seq x y z
N MET A 1 10.28 -17.43 -16.03
CA MET A 1 8.94 -16.85 -15.97
C MET A 1 9.05 -15.66 -15.03
N SER A 2 8.99 -14.45 -15.56
CA SER A 2 9.07 -13.22 -14.77
C SER A 2 7.90 -13.24 -13.78
N GLN A 3 8.18 -13.26 -12.48
CA GLN A 3 7.12 -13.09 -11.49
C GLN A 3 6.77 -11.61 -11.47
N ASP A 4 5.82 -11.22 -12.31
CA ASP A 4 5.36 -9.84 -12.35
C ASP A 4 4.64 -9.52 -11.03
N ILE A 5 5.10 -8.47 -10.33
CA ILE A 5 4.42 -7.97 -9.15
C ILE A 5 3.12 -7.32 -9.63
N LEU A 6 1.99 -7.87 -9.22
CA LEU A 6 0.67 -7.35 -9.58
C LEU A 6 0.36 -6.13 -8.71
N ASP A 7 -0.16 -5.09 -9.35
CA ASP A 7 -0.82 -3.97 -8.67
C ASP A 7 -2.22 -4.43 -8.25
N VAL A 8 -2.46 -4.43 -6.94
CA VAL A 8 -3.67 -4.95 -6.33
C VAL A 8 -4.54 -3.79 -5.85
N ASP A 9 -5.77 -3.76 -6.34
CA ASP A 9 -6.77 -2.80 -5.89
C ASP A 9 -7.44 -3.26 -4.58
N LEU A 10 -7.03 -2.66 -3.45
CA LEU A 10 -7.62 -2.96 -2.14
C LEU A 10 -9.04 -2.39 -2.00
N LEU A 11 -9.38 -1.32 -2.73
CA LEU A 11 -10.74 -0.79 -2.75
C LEU A 11 -11.71 -1.77 -3.42
N ALA A 12 -11.27 -2.45 -4.47
CA ALA A 12 -12.05 -3.53 -5.10
C ALA A 12 -12.28 -4.70 -4.14
N PHE A 13 -11.35 -4.97 -3.22
CA PHE A 13 -11.57 -5.94 -2.14
C PHE A 13 -12.58 -5.45 -1.10
N GLU A 14 -12.50 -4.19 -0.67
CA GLU A 14 -13.40 -3.66 0.35
C GLU A 14 -14.84 -3.50 -0.17
N ARG A 15 -14.99 -2.95 -1.39
CA ARG A 15 -16.28 -2.47 -1.91
C ARG A 15 -16.84 -3.33 -3.06
N GLY A 16 -16.04 -4.23 -3.63
CA GLY A 16 -16.43 -5.06 -4.77
C GLY A 16 -17.29 -6.28 -4.42
N SER A 17 -17.74 -6.95 -5.48
CA SER A 17 -18.46 -8.24 -5.42
C SER A 17 -17.57 -9.37 -4.89
N SER A 18 -18.19 -10.48 -4.48
CA SER A 18 -17.46 -11.68 -4.02
C SER A 18 -16.41 -12.16 -5.02
N THR A 19 -16.72 -12.14 -6.32
CA THR A 19 -15.78 -12.51 -7.39
C THR A 19 -14.59 -11.56 -7.45
N GLN A 20 -14.82 -10.25 -7.33
CA GLN A 20 -13.74 -9.24 -7.33
C GLN A 20 -12.84 -9.40 -6.10
N ARG A 21 -13.42 -9.66 -4.93
CA ARG A 21 -12.68 -9.93 -3.69
C ARG A 21 -11.78 -11.15 -3.83
N GLN A 22 -12.30 -12.24 -4.38
CA GLN A 22 -11.53 -13.47 -4.62
C GLN A 22 -10.35 -13.21 -5.56
N ALA A 23 -10.57 -12.47 -6.65
CA ALA A 23 -9.52 -12.12 -7.60
C ALA A 23 -8.41 -11.26 -6.97
N VAL A 24 -8.76 -10.32 -6.09
CA VAL A 24 -7.79 -9.52 -5.33
C VAL A 24 -6.96 -10.42 -4.41
N VAL A 25 -7.58 -11.32 -3.65
CA VAL A 25 -6.86 -12.26 -2.77
C VAL A 25 -5.88 -13.13 -3.56
N ASP A 26 -6.31 -13.66 -4.71
CA ASP A 26 -5.45 -14.48 -5.57
C ASP A 26 -4.26 -13.68 -6.12
N GLY A 27 -4.48 -12.41 -6.48
CA GLY A 27 -3.43 -11.49 -6.90
C GLY A 27 -2.40 -11.22 -5.80
N VAL A 28 -2.87 -10.92 -4.58
CA VAL A 28 -2.01 -10.71 -3.40
C VAL A 28 -1.14 -11.93 -3.13
N MET A 29 -1.74 -13.13 -3.10
CA MET A 29 -1.01 -14.37 -2.80
C MET A 29 0.07 -14.67 -3.85
N ARG A 30 -0.17 -14.34 -5.13
CA ARG A 30 0.83 -14.47 -6.19
C ARG A 30 1.95 -13.45 -6.06
N SER A 31 1.62 -12.19 -5.77
CA SER A 31 2.62 -11.13 -5.57
C SER A 31 3.47 -11.42 -4.33
N LEU A 32 2.89 -11.90 -3.22
CA LEU A 32 3.63 -12.27 -2.02
C LEU A 32 4.69 -13.36 -2.26
N ALA A 33 4.49 -14.23 -3.26
CA ALA A 33 5.52 -15.21 -3.66
C ALA A 33 6.81 -14.54 -4.19
N THR A 34 6.75 -13.27 -4.57
CA THR A 34 7.90 -12.44 -4.98
C THR A 34 8.53 -11.64 -3.83
N GLY A 35 7.88 -11.63 -2.65
CA GLY A 35 8.29 -10.88 -1.47
C GLY A 35 7.70 -9.47 -1.35
N PHE A 36 7.05 -8.95 -2.41
CA PHE A 36 6.49 -7.60 -2.44
C PHE A 36 5.10 -7.58 -3.06
N VAL A 37 4.27 -6.60 -2.67
CA VAL A 37 2.95 -6.36 -3.25
C VAL A 37 2.80 -4.86 -3.46
N TYR A 38 2.41 -4.44 -4.67
CA TYR A 38 1.95 -3.08 -4.92
C TYR A 38 0.45 -3.04 -4.71
N THR A 39 -0.02 -2.01 -4.00
CA THR A 39 -1.44 -1.85 -3.71
C THR A 39 -1.90 -0.45 -4.04
N SER A 40 -3.00 -0.35 -4.78
CA SER A 40 -3.78 0.88 -4.86
C SER A 40 -4.62 1.02 -3.59
N HIS A 41 -4.48 2.16 -2.91
CA HIS A 41 -5.18 2.49 -1.66
C HIS A 41 -5.90 3.85 -1.76
N ASP A 42 -6.85 4.12 -0.87
CA ASP A 42 -7.62 5.37 -0.85
C ASP A 42 -7.05 6.46 0.07
N LEU A 43 -5.89 6.22 0.70
CA LEU A 43 -5.22 7.22 1.53
C LEU A 43 -5.04 8.52 0.74
N SER A 44 -5.49 9.63 1.32
CA SER A 44 -5.39 10.93 0.68
C SER A 44 -3.93 11.37 0.57
N GLU A 45 -3.60 12.01 -0.55
CA GLU A 45 -2.28 12.61 -0.79
C GLU A 45 -1.94 13.62 0.32
N ASP A 46 -2.89 14.49 0.66
CA ASP A 46 -2.76 15.46 1.76
C ASP A 46 -2.38 14.82 3.11
N MET A 47 -2.90 13.63 3.42
CA MET A 47 -2.57 12.93 4.65
C MET A 47 -1.13 12.43 4.63
N LEU A 48 -0.67 11.89 3.50
CA LEU A 48 0.70 11.43 3.32
C LEU A 48 1.66 12.62 3.44
N ASP A 49 1.39 13.71 2.74
CA ASP A 49 2.18 14.93 2.78
C ASP A 49 2.29 15.49 4.21
N THR A 50 1.17 15.57 4.91
CA THR A 50 1.13 16.01 6.32
C THR A 50 1.98 15.10 7.20
N THR A 51 1.86 13.78 7.03
CA THR A 51 2.61 12.80 7.82
C THR A 51 4.12 12.93 7.56
N TYR A 52 4.54 13.07 6.31
CA TYR A 52 5.94 13.27 5.97
C TYR A 52 6.48 14.61 6.48
N ALA A 53 5.67 15.68 6.47
CA ALA A 53 6.06 16.96 7.07
C ALA A 53 6.29 16.84 8.59
N MET A 54 5.43 16.11 9.30
CA MET A 54 5.60 15.85 10.74
C MET A 54 6.87 15.05 11.02
N LEU A 55 7.16 14.02 10.22
CA LEU A 55 8.41 13.26 10.33
C LEU A 55 9.63 14.14 10.09
N PHE A 56 9.57 15.00 9.07
CA PHE A 56 10.63 15.97 8.78
C PHE A 56 10.86 16.92 9.96
N GLU A 57 9.81 17.50 10.54
CA GLU A 57 9.94 18.35 11.72
C GLU A 57 10.56 17.61 12.90
N PHE A 58 10.13 16.37 13.16
CA PHE A 58 10.63 15.56 14.25
C PHE A 58 12.14 15.28 14.10
N PHE A 59 12.59 14.78 12.95
CA PHE A 59 13.99 14.43 12.74
C PHE A 59 14.93 15.64 12.65
N ASN A 60 14.39 16.85 12.43
CA ASN A 60 15.16 18.09 12.49
C ASN A 60 15.22 18.73 13.88
N LYS A 61 14.53 18.17 14.89
CA LYS A 61 14.72 18.63 16.26
C LYS A 61 16.14 18.31 16.72
N PRO A 62 16.79 19.20 17.49
CA PRO A 62 18.06 18.87 18.11
C PRO A 62 17.86 17.65 19.02
N VAL A 63 18.78 16.70 18.94
CA VAL A 63 18.85 15.61 19.92
C VAL A 63 19.31 16.27 21.21
N GLU A 64 18.44 16.33 22.22
CA GLU A 64 18.86 16.68 23.58
C GLU A 64 19.84 15.61 24.06
N GLU A 65 21.04 16.02 24.52
CA GLU A 65 22.09 15.13 25.05
C GLU A 65 21.68 14.41 26.34
#